data_AF-H3B8L2-F1
#
_entry.id   AF-H3B8L2-F1
#
_cell.length_a   1.000
_cell.length_b   1.000
_cell.length_c   1.000
_cell.angle_alpha   90.00
_cell.angle_beta   90.00
_cell.angle_gamma   90.00
#
_symmetry.space_group_name_H-M   'P 1'
#
loop_
_entity.id
_entity.type
_entity.pdbx_description
1 polymer ?
#
loop_
_entity_poly.entity_id
_entity_poly.type
_entity_poly.pdbx_seq_one_letter_code
_entity_poly.pdbx_strand_id
1 'polypeptide(L)'
;MSSKKGSYRQEINKTIWEVLDRYRDLSPVGSGAYGAVCSAIDKKTGTKVAIKKLYRPFQSQLFAKRAYRELRLLKHMKHENV
;
A
#
# COMPACT_ATOMS: atom_id res chain seq x y z
N MET A 1 -15.86 -2.88 -14.55
CA MET A 1 -15.23 -3.35 -13.30
C MET A 1 -15.77 -2.50 -12.16
N SER A 2 -16.74 -3.02 -11.40
CA SER A 2 -17.43 -2.27 -10.34
C SER A 2 -16.44 -1.95 -9.20
N SER A 3 -16.43 -0.70 -8.73
CA SER A 3 -15.71 -0.33 -7.50
C SER A 3 -16.21 -1.21 -6.36
N LYS A 4 -15.31 -1.82 -5.58
CA LYS A 4 -15.72 -2.51 -4.36
C LYS A 4 -16.32 -1.46 -3.41
N LYS A 5 -17.59 -1.67 -3.01
CA LYS A 5 -18.30 -0.84 -2.03
C LYS A 5 -17.36 -0.62 -0.81
N GLY A 6 -16.99 0.63 -0.51
CA GLY A 6 -16.03 0.97 0.56
C GLY A 6 -14.61 1.30 0.11
N SER A 7 -14.37 1.58 -1.18
CA SER A 7 -13.09 2.03 -1.71
C SER A 7 -13.25 3.14 -2.74
N TYR A 8 -12.22 3.97 -2.86
CA TYR A 8 -12.14 5.06 -3.82
C TYR A 8 -10.85 4.99 -4.62
N ARG A 9 -10.85 5.70 -5.76
CA ARG A 9 -9.69 5.81 -6.64
C ARG A 9 -9.16 7.23 -6.66
N GLN A 10 -7.84 7.36 -6.62
CA GLN A 10 -7.15 8.64 -6.71
C GLN A 10 -5.87 8.49 -7.54
N GLU A 11 -5.61 9.41 -8.44
CA GLU A 11 -4.35 9.45 -9.17
C GLU A 11 -3.29 10.19 -8.33
N ILE A 12 -2.15 9.54 -8.12
CA ILE A 12 -1.01 10.09 -7.39
C ILE A 12 0.26 9.70 -8.15
N ASN A 13 1.09 10.68 -8.51
CA ASN A 13 2.31 10.48 -9.29
C ASN A 13 2.08 9.61 -10.55
N LYS A 14 1.06 9.96 -11.35
CA LYS A 14 0.68 9.25 -12.59
C LYS A 14 0.31 7.78 -12.40
N THR A 15 -0.03 7.40 -11.17
CA THR A 15 -0.44 6.04 -10.81
C THR A 15 -1.82 6.09 -10.16
N ILE A 16 -2.75 5.26 -10.60
CA ILE A 16 -4.08 5.14 -9.99
C ILE A 16 -3.98 4.30 -8.72
N TRP A 17 -4.29 4.85 -7.56
CA TRP A 17 -4.43 4.13 -6.29
C TRP A 17 -5.88 3.78 -6.06
N GLU A 18 -6.15 2.54 -5.65
CA GLU A 18 -7.46 2.12 -5.15
C GLU A 18 -7.29 1.77 -3.68
N VAL A 19 -7.93 2.55 -2.80
CA VAL A 19 -7.72 2.48 -1.35
C VAL A 19 -9.07 2.45 -0.65
N LEU A 20 -9.13 1.78 0.50
CA LEU A 20 -10.33 1.75 1.32
C LEU A 20 -10.69 3.16 1.79
N ASP A 21 -11.99 3.47 1.82
CA ASP A 21 -12.51 4.76 2.28
C ASP A 21 -12.03 5.10 3.69
N ARG A 22 -11.63 4.11 4.50
CA ARG A 22 -11.02 4.28 5.83
C ARG A 22 -9.81 5.21 5.83
N TYR A 23 -8.99 5.18 4.79
CA TYR A 23 -7.78 6.00 4.71
C TYR A 23 -8.06 7.22 3.86
N ARG A 24 -7.65 8.40 4.32
CA ARG A 24 -7.85 9.67 3.59
C ARG A 24 -6.55 10.45 3.48
N ASP A 25 -6.59 11.54 2.72
CA ASP A 25 -5.50 12.51 2.61
C ASP A 25 -4.19 11.85 2.15
N LEU A 26 -4.26 11.04 1.08
CA LEU A 26 -3.06 10.41 0.54
C LEU A 26 -2.07 11.47 0.06
N SER A 27 -0.85 11.39 0.57
CA SER A 27 0.26 12.24 0.16
C SER A 27 1.47 11.37 -0.22
N PRO A 28 2.08 11.57 -1.40
CA PRO A 28 3.21 10.76 -1.84
C PRO A 28 4.43 10.95 -0.92
N VAL A 29 5.09 9.84 -0.58
CA VAL A 29 6.30 9.83 0.25
C VAL A 29 7.52 9.42 -0.56
N GLY A 30 7.40 8.38 -1.39
CA GLY A 30 8.50 7.89 -2.19
C GLY A 30 8.10 6.79 -3.16
N SER A 31 8.98 6.51 -4.11
CA SER A 31 8.81 5.44 -5.10
C SER A 31 10.10 4.66 -5.25
N GLY A 32 9.99 3.37 -5.57
CA GLY A 32 11.12 2.48 -5.81
C GLY A 32 10.74 1.31 -6.72
N ALA A 33 11.70 0.42 -6.96
CA ALA A 33 11.58 -0.66 -7.95
C ALA A 33 10.38 -1.60 -7.72
N TYR A 34 9.94 -1.78 -6.46
CA TYR A 34 8.89 -2.74 -6.09
C TYR A 34 7.58 -2.09 -5.67
N GLY A 35 7.48 -0.76 -5.65
CA GLY A 35 6.27 -0.07 -5.23
C GLY A 35 6.48 1.42 -4.94
N ALA A 36 5.37 2.10 -4.66
CA ALA A 36 5.36 3.46 -4.13
C ALA A 36 4.69 3.49 -2.76
N VAL A 37 5.01 4.52 -1.99
CA VAL A 37 4.50 4.76 -0.64
C VAL A 37 3.78 6.10 -0.61
N CYS A 38 2.58 6.10 -0.05
CA CYS A 38 1.89 7.32 0.38
C CYS A 38 1.71 7.30 1.90
N SER A 39 1.72 8.47 2.53
CA SER A 39 1.14 8.62 3.86
C SER A 39 -0.36 8.87 3.74
N ALA A 40 -1.13 8.44 4.72
CA ALA A 40 -2.56 8.70 4.82
C ALA A 40 -2.98 8.85 6.29
N ILE A 41 -4.18 9.36 6.54
CA ILE A 41 -4.80 9.36 7.88
C ILE A 41 -5.79 8.20 7.96
N ASP A 42 -5.65 7.35 8.97
CA ASP A 42 -6.65 6.35 9.31
C ASP A 42 -7.82 7.01 10.05
N LYS A 43 -9.01 7.05 9.42
CA LYS A 43 -10.20 7.68 10.02
C LYS A 43 -10.70 7.01 11.30
N LYS A 44 -10.31 5.76 11.57
CA LYS A 44 -10.74 5.06 12.79
C LYS A 44 -9.94 5.47 14.03
N THR A 45 -8.64 5.71 13.86
CA THR A 45 -7.70 5.96 14.96
C THR A 45 -7.19 7.40 14.98
N GLY A 46 -7.36 8.15 13.89
CA GLY A 46 -6.77 9.47 13.70
C GLY A 46 -5.26 9.45 13.43
N THR A 47 -4.64 8.27 13.37
CA THR A 47 -3.18 8.12 13.24
C THR A 47 -2.73 8.24 11.79
N LYS A 48 -1.57 8.86 11.59
CA LYS A 48 -0.87 8.84 10.30
C LYS A 48 -0.30 7.44 10.04
N VAL A 49 -0.55 6.89 8.85
CA VAL A 49 -0.08 5.57 8.42
C VAL A 49 0.65 5.67 7.09
N ALA A 50 1.52 4.70 6.80
CA ALA A 50 2.13 4.53 5.48
C ALA A 50 1.41 3.40 4.72
N ILE A 51 1.07 3.66 3.46
CA ILE A 51 0.45 2.68 2.55
C ILE A 51 1.42 2.46 1.39
N LYS A 52 1.91 1.22 1.25
CA LYS A 52 2.78 0.80 0.15
C LYS A 52 1.97 0.08 -0.93
N LYS A 53 1.89 0.66 -2.12
CA LYS A 53 1.31 0.01 -3.30
C LYS A 53 2.41 -0.78 -4.02
N LEU A 54 2.25 -2.10 -4.12
CA LEU A 54 3.17 -2.96 -4.85
C LEU A 54 3.04 -2.77 -6.36
N TYR A 55 4.18 -2.68 -7.04
CA TYR A 55 4.23 -2.57 -8.49
C TYR A 55 4.25 -3.95 -9.14
N ARG A 56 3.19 -4.25 -9.90
CA ARG A 56 3.01 -5.47 -10.71
C ARG A 56 3.56 -6.73 -10.00
N PRO A 57 3.13 -7.03 -8.75
CA PRO A 57 3.74 -8.08 -7.95
C PRO A 57 3.63 -9.48 -8.59
N PHE A 58 2.73 -9.66 -9.56
CA PHE A 58 2.50 -10.93 -10.26
C PHE A 58 3.08 -10.97 -11.68
N GLN A 59 3.94 -10.02 -12.06
CA GLN A 59 4.53 -10.02 -13.42
C GLN A 59 5.49 -11.17 -13.69
N SER A 60 6.06 -11.78 -12.64
CA SER A 60 6.90 -12.98 -12.74
C SER A 60 6.90 -13.73 -11.41
N GLN A 61 7.31 -15.01 -11.46
CA GLN A 61 7.48 -15.83 -10.25
C GLN A 61 8.44 -15.18 -9.24
N LEU A 62 9.50 -14.51 -9.71
CA LEU A 62 10.45 -13.83 -8.85
C LEU A 62 9.81 -12.66 -8.10
N PHE A 63 9.01 -11.83 -8.79
CA PHE A 63 8.30 -10.71 -8.14
C PHE A 63 7.24 -11.21 -7.17
N ALA A 64 6.50 -12.26 -7.53
CA ALA A 64 5.49 -12.85 -6.66
C ALA A 64 6.11 -13.44 -5.39
N LYS A 65 7.23 -14.17 -5.52
CA LYS A 65 7.98 -14.73 -4.39
C LYS A 65 8.54 -13.64 -3.48
N ARG A 66 9.03 -12.52 -4.03
CA ARG A 66 9.50 -11.36 -3.26
C ARG A 66 8.36 -10.69 -2.48
N ALA A 67 7.24 -10.40 -3.14
CA ALA A 67 6.06 -9.80 -2.51
C ALA A 67 5.50 -10.71 -1.40
N TYR A 68 5.43 -12.02 -1.65
CA TYR A 68 5.00 -13.00 -0.65
C TYR A 68 5.93 -13.01 0.57
N ARG A 69 7.26 -13.09 0.34
CA ARG A 69 8.24 -13.09 1.42
C ARG A 69 8.18 -11.81 2.24
N GLU A 70 8.07 -10.65 1.60
CA GLU A 70 7.93 -9.35 2.28
C GLU A 70 6.69 -9.34 3.20
N LEU A 71 5.52 -9.72 2.68
CA LEU A 71 4.30 -9.80 3.48
C LEU A 71 4.42 -10.79 4.65
N ARG A 72 5.05 -11.95 4.43
CA ARG A 72 5.25 -12.96 5.48
C ARG A 72 6.20 -12.49 6.57
N LEU A 73 7.29 -11.83 6.21
CA LEU A 73 8.24 -11.27 7.17
C LEU A 73 7.58 -10.18 8.01
N LEU A 74 6.91 -9.20 7.38
CA LEU A 74 6.21 -8.12 8.08
C LEU A 74 5.12 -8.63 9.03
N LYS A 75 4.45 -9.75 8.69
CA LYS A 75 3.46 -10.38 9.58
C LYS A 75 4.08 -11.18 10.74
N HIS A 76 5.30 -11.67 10.57
CA HIS A 76 5.96 -12.54 11.53
C HIS A 76 6.72 -11.74 12.60
N MET A 77 7.36 -10.64 12.20
CA MET A 77 8.08 -9.77 13.12
C MET A 77 7.11 -9.05 14.05
N LYS A 78 7.39 -9.09 15.36
CA LYS A 78 6.62 -8.41 16.41
C LYS A 78 7.60 -7.78 17.40
N HIS A 79 8.22 -6.70 16.98
CA HIS A 79 9.23 -5.99 17.76
C HIS A 79 9.14 -4.50 17.47
N GLU A 80 9.21 -3.62 18.47
CA GLU A 80 8.99 -2.18 18.30
C GLU A 80 9.93 -1.52 17.27
N ASN A 81 11.15 -2.04 17.17
CA ASN A 81 12.18 -1.54 16.25
C ASN A 81 12.15 -2.20 14.85
N VAL A 82 11.14 -3.02 14.52
CA VAL A 82 11.03 -3.74 13.24
C VAL A 82 9.61 -3.72 12.68
#